data_AF-A0A3N5QZX9-F1
#
_entry.id   AF-A0A3N5QZX9-F1
#
_cell.length_a   1.000
_cell.length_b   1.000
_cell.length_c   1.000
_cell.angle_alpha   90.00
_cell.angle_beta   90.00
_cell.angle_gamma   90.00
#
_symmetry.space_group_name_H-M   'P 1'
#
loop_
_entity.id
_entity.type
_entity.pdbx_description
1 polymer ?
#
loop_
_entity_poly.entity_id
_entity_poly.type
_entity_poly.pdbx_seq_one_letter_code
_entity_poly.pdbx_strand_id
1 'polypeptide(L)'
;MPSFNSDWVRRRWLDFRNGHSIYLVFAMTFANFITIQYQLLIDKLPYWAGIFNSIWIFAVLFILAYVPVSIVLGYWHRKSQWKVEQDALFRENKVGAIMWMYVIDLIEGKVNEEDRKLMREALLKITRGETRLYGVKKLSDNDGNADNKKDK
;
A
#
# COMPACT_ATOMS: atom_id res chain seq x y z
N MET A 1 39.92 10.97 -10.00
CA MET A 1 39.64 9.67 -9.34
C MET A 1 38.31 9.17 -9.86
N PRO A 2 38.20 7.94 -10.40
CA PRO A 2 36.92 7.45 -10.89
C PRO A 2 35.97 7.34 -9.70
N SER A 3 34.85 8.07 -9.74
CA SER A 3 33.81 7.97 -8.74
C SER A 3 33.31 6.53 -8.74
N PHE A 4 33.60 5.77 -7.68
CA PHE A 4 32.99 4.47 -7.48
C PHE A 4 31.49 4.60 -7.73
N ASN A 5 30.97 3.70 -8.55
CA ASN A 5 29.65 3.71 -9.14
C ASN A 5 28.57 3.55 -8.02
N SER A 6 28.36 4.61 -7.25
CA SER A 6 27.49 4.66 -6.07
C SER A 6 26.07 4.23 -6.41
N ASP A 7 25.63 4.50 -7.63
CA ASP A 7 24.33 4.08 -8.14
C ASP A 7 24.23 2.57 -8.37
N TRP A 8 25.32 1.89 -8.76
CA TRP A 8 25.31 0.43 -8.88
C TRP A 8 25.16 -0.24 -7.51
N VAL A 9 25.93 0.21 -6.52
CA VAL A 9 25.85 -0.33 -5.15
C VAL A 9 24.49 -0.04 -4.53
N ARG A 10 23.96 1.18 -4.69
CA ARG A 10 22.62 1.55 -4.20
C ARG A 10 21.52 0.70 -4.83
N ARG A 11 21.59 0.44 -6.14
CA ARG A 11 20.64 -0.45 -6.83
C ARG A 11 20.73 -1.87 -6.29
N ARG A 12 21.94 -2.45 -6.18
CA ARG A 12 22.10 -3.80 -5.61
C ARG A 12 21.67 -3.92 -4.16
N TRP A 13 21.89 -2.88 -3.36
CA TRP A 13 21.39 -2.82 -1.98
C TRP A 13 19.86 -2.77 -1.93
N LEU A 14 19.23 -2.00 -2.82
CA LEU A 14 17.78 -1.97 -2.96
C LEU A 14 17.23 -3.34 -3.40
N ASP A 15 17.85 -3.95 -4.42
CA ASP A 15 17.50 -5.28 -4.92
C ASP A 15 17.61 -6.33 -3.81
N PHE A 16 18.71 -6.30 -3.04
CA PHE A 16 18.92 -7.16 -1.87
C PHE A 16 17.85 -6.96 -0.81
N ARG A 17 17.58 -5.72 -0.39
CA ARG A 17 16.57 -5.43 0.63
C ARG A 17 15.18 -5.87 0.18
N ASN A 18 14.81 -5.61 -1.07
CA ASN A 18 13.54 -6.04 -1.63
C ASN A 18 13.45 -7.57 -1.67
N GLY A 19 14.50 -8.25 -2.17
CA GLY A 19 14.56 -9.71 -2.20
C GLY A 19 14.47 -10.34 -0.81
N HIS A 20 15.20 -9.77 0.15
CA HIS A 20 15.18 -10.21 1.53
C HIS A 20 13.81 -10.00 2.16
N SER A 21 13.28 -8.77 2.13
CA SER A 21 12.01 -8.41 2.78
C SER A 21 10.79 -9.10 2.17
N ILE A 22 10.77 -9.32 0.85
CA ILE A 22 9.60 -9.90 0.18
C ILE A 22 9.65 -11.43 0.21
N TYR A 23 10.79 -12.04 -0.14
CA TYR A 23 10.85 -13.48 -0.37
C TYR A 23 11.53 -14.25 0.78
N LEU A 24 12.71 -13.79 1.24
CA LEU A 24 13.45 -14.52 2.27
C LEU A 24 12.76 -14.44 3.63
N VAL A 25 12.28 -13.25 4.02
CA VAL A 25 11.53 -13.07 5.26
C VAL A 25 10.22 -13.86 5.21
N PHE A 26 9.51 -13.87 4.07
CA PHE A 26 8.33 -14.70 3.91
C PHE A 26 8.66 -16.19 4.12
N ALA A 27 9.66 -16.73 3.42
CA ALA A 27 10.04 -18.13 3.56
C ALA A 27 10.51 -18.47 4.98
N MET A 28 11.31 -17.61 5.60
CA MET A 28 11.82 -17.79 6.96
C MET A 28 10.69 -17.74 8.00
N THR A 29 9.81 -16.75 7.92
CA THR A 29 8.66 -16.62 8.85
C THR A 29 7.69 -17.77 8.68
N PHE A 30 7.46 -18.22 7.44
CA PHE A 30 6.59 -19.36 7.15
C PHE A 30 7.18 -20.69 7.66
N ALA A 31 8.48 -20.93 7.43
CA ALA A 31 9.16 -22.09 7.99
C ALA A 31 9.18 -22.09 9.52
N ASN A 32 9.43 -20.93 10.14
CA ASN A 32 9.37 -20.77 11.59
C ASN A 32 7.95 -21.02 12.12
N PHE A 33 6.92 -20.51 11.43
CA PHE A 33 5.54 -20.75 11.78
C PHE A 33 5.21 -22.24 11.76
N ILE A 34 5.55 -22.97 10.68
CA ILE A 34 5.37 -24.43 10.59
C ILE A 34 6.08 -25.13 11.76
N THR A 35 7.31 -24.72 12.07
CA THR A 35 8.11 -25.33 13.16
C THR A 35 7.46 -25.12 14.53
N ILE A 36 6.98 -23.91 14.82
CA ILE A 36 6.29 -23.60 16.08
C ILE A 36 4.96 -24.36 16.17
N GLN A 37 4.18 -24.39 15.08
CA GLN A 37 2.92 -25.14 15.06
C GLN A 37 3.16 -26.65 15.26
N TYR A 38 4.20 -27.19 14.66
CA TYR A 38 4.60 -28.59 14.82
C TYR A 38 4.92 -28.93 16.28
N GLN A 39 5.78 -28.13 16.93
CA GLN A 39 6.13 -28.30 18.34
C GLN A 39 4.90 -28.24 19.24
N LEU A 40 4.06 -27.20 19.04
CA LEU A 40 2.83 -27.03 19.82
C LEU A 40 1.85 -28.18 19.64
N LEU A 41 1.76 -28.76 18.44
CA LEU A 41 0.84 -29.85 18.14
C LEU A 41 1.28 -31.15 18.82
N ILE A 42 2.58 -31.48 18.75
CA ILE A 42 3.13 -32.67 19.41
C ILE A 42 3.01 -32.56 20.92
N ASP A 43 3.38 -31.40 21.49
CA ASP A 43 3.36 -31.18 22.93
C ASP A 43 1.94 -31.30 23.52
N LYS A 44 0.91 -30.91 22.76
CA LYS A 44 -0.48 -30.88 23.24
C LYS A 44 -1.31 -32.10 22.87
N LEU A 45 -0.94 -32.86 21.83
CA LEU A 45 -1.74 -33.95 21.30
C LEU A 45 -0.91 -35.25 21.15
N PRO A 46 -0.59 -35.95 22.27
CA PRO A 46 0.19 -37.18 22.23
C PRO A 46 -0.48 -38.30 21.40
N TYR A 47 -1.81 -38.26 21.24
CA TYR A 47 -2.57 -39.20 20.40
C TYR A 47 -2.26 -39.09 18.90
N TRP A 48 -1.82 -37.91 18.43
CA TRP A 48 -1.48 -37.64 17.04
C TRP A 48 0.01 -37.82 16.73
N ALA A 49 0.81 -38.15 17.74
CA ALA A 49 2.26 -38.33 17.62
C ALA A 49 2.64 -39.45 16.63
N GLY A 50 1.78 -40.44 16.41
CA GLY A 50 2.03 -41.52 15.44
C GLY A 50 2.04 -41.07 13.97
N ILE A 51 1.19 -40.09 13.61
CA ILE A 51 1.06 -39.60 12.22
C ILE A 51 2.05 -38.45 11.96
N PHE A 52 2.25 -37.59 12.97
CA PHE A 52 3.09 -36.40 12.85
C PHE A 52 4.47 -36.58 13.50
N ASN A 53 5.00 -37.81 13.60
CA ASN A 53 6.32 -38.03 14.19
C ASN A 53 7.47 -37.43 13.35
N SER A 54 7.19 -37.01 12.11
CA SER A 54 8.12 -36.34 11.22
C SER A 54 7.62 -34.94 10.85
N ILE A 55 8.48 -33.95 11.11
CA ILE A 55 8.25 -32.55 10.74
C ILE A 55 8.04 -32.38 9.23
N TRP A 56 8.66 -33.23 8.40
CA TRP A 56 8.49 -33.18 6.94
C TRP A 56 7.07 -33.57 6.51
N ILE A 57 6.51 -34.62 7.13
CA ILE A 57 5.15 -35.08 6.84
C ILE A 57 4.15 -34.01 7.28
N PHE A 58 4.34 -33.45 8.47
CA PHE A 58 3.53 -32.34 8.96
C PHE A 58 3.61 -31.13 8.03
N ALA A 59 4.82 -30.69 7.65
CA ALA A 59 5.02 -29.51 6.81
C ALA A 59 4.32 -29.65 5.45
N VAL A 60 4.42 -30.81 4.79
CA VAL A 60 3.76 -31.05 3.50
C VAL A 60 2.24 -30.99 3.64
N LEU A 61 1.67 -31.71 4.61
CA LEU A 61 0.22 -31.69 4.86
C LEU A 61 -0.27 -30.29 5.25
N PHE A 62 0.49 -29.59 6.08
CA PHE A 62 0.20 -28.24 6.50
C PHE A 62 0.16 -27.30 5.30
N ILE A 63 1.16 -27.34 4.41
CA ILE A 63 1.21 -26.50 3.20
C ILE A 63 0.04 -26.82 2.28
N LEU A 64 -0.26 -28.11 2.07
CA LEU A 64 -1.37 -28.54 1.22
C LEU A 64 -2.74 -28.08 1.73
N ALA A 65 -2.93 -27.92 3.04
CA ALA A 65 -4.14 -27.36 3.62
C ALA A 65 -4.12 -25.82 3.68
N TYR A 66 -3.00 -25.25 4.10
CA TYR A 66 -2.83 -23.82 4.33
C TYR A 66 -2.93 -23.01 3.04
N VAL A 67 -2.31 -23.47 1.95
CA VAL A 67 -2.32 -22.74 0.67
C VAL A 67 -3.75 -22.62 0.12
N PRO A 68 -4.57 -23.67 -0.01
CA PRO A 68 -5.98 -23.52 -0.41
C PRO A 68 -6.79 -22.61 0.52
N VAL A 69 -6.65 -22.77 1.83
CA VAL A 69 -7.39 -21.94 2.81
C VAL A 69 -7.02 -20.46 2.65
N SER A 70 -5.73 -20.15 2.53
CA SER A 70 -5.27 -18.77 2.30
C SER A 70 -5.78 -18.19 0.98
N ILE A 71 -5.86 -18.98 -0.10
CA ILE A 71 -6.45 -18.55 -1.38
C ILE A 71 -7.94 -18.21 -1.20
N VAL A 72 -8.70 -19.05 -0.50
CA VAL A 72 -10.13 -18.82 -0.25
C VAL A 72 -10.34 -17.56 0.58
N LEU A 73 -9.58 -17.38 1.67
CA LEU A 73 -9.65 -16.18 2.50
C LEU A 73 -9.25 -14.92 1.72
N GLY A 74 -8.20 -14.99 0.90
CA GLY A 74 -7.78 -13.89 0.03
C GLY A 74 -8.84 -13.53 -1.00
N TYR A 75 -9.49 -14.52 -1.62
CA TYR A 75 -10.61 -14.30 -2.54
C TYR A 75 -11.79 -13.63 -1.85
N TRP A 76 -12.16 -14.10 -0.65
CA TRP A 76 -13.24 -13.51 0.13
C TRP A 76 -12.93 -12.07 0.54
N HIS A 77 -11.71 -11.80 1.00
CA HIS A 77 -11.26 -10.45 1.35
C HIS A 77 -11.31 -9.51 0.12
N ARG A 78 -10.82 -9.96 -1.05
CA ARG A 78 -10.92 -9.21 -2.31
C ARG A 78 -12.37 -8.85 -2.67
N LYS A 79 -13.32 -9.75 -2.42
CA LYS A 79 -14.72 -9.53 -2.76
C LYS A 79 -15.45 -8.62 -1.75
N SER A 80 -15.06 -8.65 -0.49
CA SER A 80 -15.75 -7.98 0.62
C SER A 80 -15.13 -6.63 1.01
N GLN A 81 -13.85 -6.63 1.40
CA GLN A 81 -13.19 -5.50 2.06
C GLN A 81 -12.43 -4.59 1.07
N TRP A 82 -11.90 -5.16 0.00
CA TRP A 82 -11.05 -4.42 -0.94
C TRP A 82 -11.72 -3.14 -1.49
N LYS A 83 -13.03 -3.18 -1.77
CA LYS A 83 -13.76 -2.00 -2.26
C LYS A 83 -13.80 -0.88 -1.22
N VAL A 84 -14.02 -1.22 0.04
CA VAL A 84 -14.10 -0.25 1.15
C VAL A 84 -12.73 0.36 1.40
N GLU A 85 -11.67 -0.45 1.41
CA GLU A 85 -10.30 0.02 1.58
C GLU A 85 -9.85 0.94 0.44
N GLN A 86 -10.15 0.57 -0.81
CA GLN A 86 -9.83 1.42 -1.97
C GLN A 86 -10.61 2.73 -1.95
N ASP A 87 -11.90 2.71 -1.57
CA ASP A 87 -12.69 3.94 -1.43
C ASP A 87 -12.12 4.84 -0.32
N ALA A 88 -11.74 4.27 0.83
CA ALA A 88 -11.10 5.01 1.91
C ALA A 88 -9.77 5.64 1.47
N LEU A 89 -8.87 4.86 0.85
CA LEU A 89 -7.60 5.36 0.32
C LEU A 89 -7.78 6.45 -0.74
N PHE A 90 -8.80 6.31 -1.60
CA PHE A 90 -9.11 7.34 -2.60
C PHE A 90 -9.60 8.64 -1.95
N ARG A 91 -10.49 8.55 -0.96
CA ARG A 91 -10.97 9.71 -0.18
C ARG A 91 -9.85 10.39 0.62
N GLU A 92 -8.90 9.61 1.12
CA GLU A 92 -7.74 10.13 1.85
C GLU A 92 -6.71 10.80 0.94
N ASN A 93 -6.72 10.52 -0.36
CA ASN A 93 -5.77 11.09 -1.33
C ASN A 93 -6.10 12.55 -1.69
N LYS A 94 -5.86 13.45 -0.74
CA LYS A 94 -6.06 14.91 -0.92
C LYS A 94 -5.24 15.49 -2.07
N VAL A 95 -4.01 15.00 -2.28
CA VAL A 95 -3.14 15.44 -3.39
C VAL A 95 -3.80 15.11 -4.73
N GLY A 96 -4.25 13.86 -4.89
CA GLY A 96 -4.92 13.40 -6.10
C GLY A 96 -6.19 14.19 -6.39
N ALA A 97 -6.99 14.45 -5.35
CA ALA A 97 -8.20 15.27 -5.48
C ALA A 97 -7.88 16.69 -6.01
N ILE A 98 -6.92 17.38 -5.39
CA ILE A 98 -6.51 18.74 -5.82
C ILE A 98 -6.00 18.73 -7.27
N MET A 99 -5.23 17.71 -7.64
CA MET A 99 -4.73 17.53 -9.01
C MET A 99 -5.87 17.37 -10.02
N TRP A 100 -6.85 16.52 -9.72
CA TRP A 100 -8.00 16.32 -10.60
C TRP A 100 -8.89 17.55 -10.71
N MET A 101 -9.12 18.28 -9.62
CA MET A 101 -9.86 19.55 -9.65
C MET A 101 -9.18 20.57 -10.56
N TYR A 102 -7.87 20.75 -10.41
CA TYR A 102 -7.11 21.67 -11.26
C TYR A 102 -7.14 21.28 -12.75
N VAL A 103 -7.15 19.97 -13.07
CA VAL A 103 -7.32 19.50 -14.46
C VAL A 103 -8.71 19.87 -15.00
N ILE A 104 -9.76 19.74 -14.19
CA ILE A 104 -11.12 20.15 -14.58
C ILE A 104 -11.15 21.66 -14.84
N ASP A 105 -10.62 22.47 -13.92
CA ASP A 105 -10.59 23.93 -14.05
C ASP A 105 -9.75 24.38 -15.28
N LEU A 106 -8.68 23.64 -15.61
CA LEU A 106 -7.88 23.85 -16.81
C LEU A 106 -8.71 23.64 -18.09
N ILE A 107 -9.48 22.55 -18.15
CA ILE A 107 -10.34 22.22 -19.29
C ILE A 107 -11.45 23.26 -19.44
N GLU A 108 -12.00 23.73 -18.33
CA GLU A 108 -13.03 24.78 -18.31
C GLU A 108 -12.49 26.18 -18.57
N GLY A 109 -11.16 26.35 -18.69
CA GLY A 109 -10.52 27.63 -18.94
C GLY A 109 -10.57 28.60 -17.74
N LYS A 110 -10.83 28.09 -16.53
CA LYS A 110 -10.92 28.88 -15.29
C LYS A 110 -9.56 29.14 -14.65
N VAL A 111 -8.51 28.49 -15.13
CA VAL A 111 -7.15 28.57 -14.58
C VAL A 111 -6.37 29.73 -15.20
N ASN A 112 -5.94 30.66 -14.36
CA ASN A 112 -5.03 31.74 -14.76
C ASN A 112 -3.55 31.33 -14.59
N GLU A 113 -2.63 32.23 -14.98
CA GLU A 113 -1.19 31.99 -14.86
C GLU A 113 -0.69 31.90 -13.40
N GLU A 114 -1.37 32.54 -12.46
CA GLU A 114 -1.05 32.47 -11.03
C GLU A 114 -1.37 31.09 -10.46
N ASP A 115 -2.56 30.56 -10.75
CA ASP A 115 -3.02 29.23 -10.35
C ASP A 115 -2.11 28.14 -10.96
N ARG A 116 -1.65 28.35 -12.20
CA ARG A 116 -0.67 27.49 -12.86
C ARG A 116 0.67 27.49 -12.15
N LYS A 117 1.15 28.66 -11.74
CA LYS A 117 2.40 28.81 -11.00
C LYS A 117 2.31 28.16 -9.61
N LEU A 118 1.20 28.37 -8.90
CA LEU A 118 0.91 27.78 -7.59
C LEU A 118 0.87 26.25 -7.65
N MET A 119 0.14 25.69 -8.61
CA MET A 119 0.08 24.23 -8.78
C MET A 119 1.45 23.64 -9.13
N ARG A 120 2.21 24.31 -10.01
CA ARG A 120 3.58 23.91 -10.34
C ARG A 120 4.50 23.92 -9.12
N GLU A 121 4.39 24.92 -8.26
CA GLU A 121 5.16 25.00 -7.02
C GLU A 121 4.76 23.90 -6.03
N ALA A 122 3.46 23.65 -5.85
CA ALA A 122 2.96 22.57 -5.00
C ALA A 122 3.47 21.19 -5.46
N LEU A 123 3.43 20.92 -6.77
CA LEU A 123 3.97 19.71 -7.36
C LEU A 123 5.49 19.59 -7.16
N LEU A 124 6.23 20.69 -7.33
CA LEU A 124 7.67 20.70 -7.11
C LEU A 124 8.03 20.37 -5.65
N LYS A 125 7.26 20.89 -4.68
CA LYS A 125 7.44 20.54 -3.26
C LYS A 125 7.21 19.05 -2.99
N ILE A 126 6.17 18.46 -3.59
CA ILE A 126 5.90 17.02 -3.49
C ILE A 126 7.05 16.20 -4.10
N THR A 127 7.55 16.56 -5.29
CA THR A 127 8.67 15.85 -5.92
C THR A 127 9.99 15.97 -5.14
N ARG A 128 10.11 16.98 -4.27
CA ARG A 128 11.25 17.16 -3.35
C ARG A 128 11.05 16.47 -2.00
N GLY A 129 9.91 15.84 -1.75
CA GLY A 129 9.60 15.14 -0.49
C GLY A 129 9.03 16.04 0.61
N GLU A 130 8.58 17.26 0.31
CA GLU A 130 7.97 18.18 1.27
C GLU A 130 6.44 18.02 1.24
N THR A 131 5.88 17.22 2.17
CA THR A 131 4.48 16.77 2.19
C THR A 131 3.42 17.84 2.59
N ARG A 132 3.77 19.13 2.65
CA ARG A 132 2.81 20.19 3.04
C ARG A 132 2.15 20.81 1.80
N LEU A 133 1.04 20.21 1.36
CA LEU A 133 0.10 20.84 0.42
C LEU A 133 -0.51 22.10 1.04
N TYR A 134 -0.42 23.23 0.35
CA TYR A 134 -1.01 24.52 0.77
C TYR A 134 -2.05 24.95 -0.27
N GLY A 135 -3.28 25.28 0.16
CA GLY A 135 -4.30 25.83 -0.74
C GLY A 135 -5.79 25.59 -0.41
N VAL A 136 -6.16 24.91 0.69
CA VAL A 136 -7.58 24.58 1.00
C VAL A 136 -8.48 25.83 1.14
N LYS A 137 -7.90 27.02 1.37
CA LYS A 137 -8.68 28.24 1.64
C LYS A 137 -9.48 28.76 0.44
N LYS A 138 -8.98 28.63 -0.81
CA LYS A 138 -9.69 29.14 -2.01
C LYS A 138 -10.82 28.21 -2.51
N LEU A 139 -10.81 26.93 -2.13
CA LEU A 139 -11.86 25.99 -2.52
C LEU A 139 -13.14 26.18 -1.71
N SER A 140 -13.02 26.59 -0.44
CA SER A 140 -14.16 26.86 0.45
C SER A 140 -14.87 28.18 0.13
N ASP A 141 -14.15 29.19 -0.36
CA ASP A 141 -14.73 30.53 -0.59
C ASP A 141 -15.63 30.57 -1.84
N ASN A 142 -15.48 29.63 -2.77
CA ASN A 142 -16.29 29.59 -4.00
C ASN A 142 -17.64 28.87 -3.81
N ASP A 143 -17.75 27.96 -2.82
CA ASP A 143 -19.02 27.32 -2.46
C ASP A 143 -19.96 28.29 -1.70
N GLY A 144 -19.40 29.23 -0.92
CA GLY A 144 -20.20 30.23 -0.19
C GLY A 144 -20.90 31.29 -1.05
N ASN A 145 -20.54 31.39 -2.34
CA ASN A 145 -21.17 32.33 -3.29
C ASN A 145 -22.17 31.65 -4.23
N ALA A 146 -22.24 30.32 -4.26
CA ALA A 146 -23.18 29.56 -5.09
C ALA A 146 -24.58 29.48 -4.46
N ASP A 147 -24.68 29.49 -3.13
CA ASP A 147 -25.97 29.43 -2.42
C ASP A 147 -26.71 30.79 -2.40
N ASN A 148 -25.99 31.91 -2.54
CA ASN A 148 -26.60 33.25 -2.50
C ASN A 148 -27.18 33.73 -3.85
N LYS A 149 -27.21 32.85 -4.86
CA LYS A 149 -27.67 33.16 -6.23
C LYS A 149 -28.97 32.44 -6.63
N LYS A 150 -29.61 31.73 -5.69
CA LYS A 150 -30.90 31.03 -5.92
C LYS A 150 -32.12 31.76 -5.37
N ASP A 151 -31.96 32.84 -4.60
CA ASP A 151 -33.06 33.58 -3.96
C ASP A 151 -33.16 35.05 -4.41
N LYS A 152 -33.09 35.30 -5.73
CA LYS A 152 -33.53 36.58 -6.33
C LYS A 152 -34.25 36.35 -7.65
#